data_AF-A0A8T3P6F0-F1
#
_entry.id   AF-A0A8T3P6F0-F1
#
_cell.length_a   1.000
_cell.length_b   1.000
_cell.length_c   1.000
_cell.angle_alpha   90.00
_cell.angle_beta   90.00
_cell.angle_gamma   90.00
#
_symmetry.space_group_name_H-M   'P 1'
#
loop_
_entity.id
_entity.type
_entity.pdbx_description
1 polymer ?
#
loop_
_entity_poly.entity_id
_entity_poly.type
_entity_poly.pdbx_seq_one_letter_code
_entity_poly.pdbx_strand_id
1 'polypeptide(L)' 'LYRTAAGDRSRGNDVADAHLVALMLQHGVRVLYSRDRGFRRFDRIEVHDPFA' A
#
# COMPACT_ATOMS: atom_id res chain seq x y z
N LEU A 1 14.65 -10.91 8.44
CA LEU A 1 13.25 -11.39 8.41
C LEU A 1 12.48 -11.08 7.11
N TYR A 2 12.93 -10.17 6.22
CA TYR A 2 12.27 -9.95 4.90
C TYR A 2 12.92 -10.71 3.72
N ARG A 3 14.18 -11.15 3.85
CA ARG A 3 14.97 -11.70 2.73
C ARG A 3 14.56 -13.12 2.28
N THR A 4 13.69 -13.81 3.03
CA THR A 4 13.37 -15.23 2.79
C THR A 4 12.10 -15.45 1.95
N ALA A 5 11.32 -14.41 1.65
CA ALA A 5 10.03 -14.54 0.95
C ALA A 5 10.02 -13.95 -0.48
N ALA A 6 11.20 -13.69 -1.07
CA ALA A 6 11.32 -13.25 -2.47
C ALA A 6 11.25 -14.46 -3.42
N GLY A 7 10.28 -15.35 -3.19
CA GLY A 7 9.97 -16.50 -4.03
C GLY A 7 8.64 -16.27 -4.70
N ASP A 8 8.72 -15.94 -5.99
CA ASP A 8 7.64 -15.89 -6.97
C ASP A 8 6.60 -14.75 -6.83
N ARG A 9 6.89 -13.74 -7.66
CA ARG A 9 6.09 -12.63 -8.13
C ARG A 9 4.57 -12.87 -8.05
N SER A 10 3.86 -11.87 -7.50
CA SER A 10 2.44 -11.52 -7.71
C SER A 10 1.43 -11.76 -6.58
N ARG A 11 1.85 -12.15 -5.35
CA ARG A 11 0.97 -12.09 -4.15
C ARG A 11 1.62 -11.49 -2.90
N GLY A 12 2.90 -11.11 -2.98
CA GLY A 12 3.67 -10.64 -1.82
C GLY A 12 3.41 -9.19 -1.39
N ASN A 13 3.02 -8.30 -2.33
CA ASN A 13 2.87 -6.88 -2.00
C ASN A 13 1.61 -6.59 -1.16
N ASP A 14 0.62 -7.48 -1.21
CA ASP A 14 -0.68 -7.25 -0.56
C ASP A 14 -0.54 -7.13 0.97
N VAL A 15 0.37 -7.88 1.58
CA VAL A 15 0.63 -7.81 3.02
C VAL A 15 1.27 -6.47 3.38
N ALA A 16 2.26 -6.02 2.61
CA ALA A 16 2.93 -4.75 2.84
C ALA A 16 1.99 -3.57 2.60
N ASP A 17 1.22 -3.59 1.51
CA ASP A 17 0.24 -2.57 1.17
C ASP A 17 -0.85 -2.47 2.25
N ALA A 18 -1.43 -3.61 2.66
CA ALA A 18 -2.45 -3.64 3.71
C ALA A 18 -1.90 -3.17 5.06
N HIS A 19 -0.64 -3.50 5.37
CA HIS A 19 0.01 -3.05 6.59
C HIS A 19 0.23 -1.53 6.59
N LEU A 20 0.67 -0.95 5.46
CA LEU A 20 0.79 0.49 5.31
C LEU A 20 -0.56 1.20 5.48
N VAL A 21 -1.62 0.69 4.83
CA VAL A 21 -2.98 1.24 4.99
C VAL A 21 -3.47 1.12 6.43
N ALA A 22 -3.18 0.02 7.12
CA ALA A 22 -3.54 -0.15 8.53
C ALA A 22 -2.88 0.92 9.41
N LEU A 23 -1.58 1.18 9.22
CA LEU A 23 -0.86 2.25 9.93
C LEU A 23 -1.46 3.63 9.63
N MET A 24 -1.73 3.93 8.37
CA MET A 24 -2.38 5.19 7.99
C MET A 24 -3.69 5.39 8.74
N LEU A 25 -4.55 4.38 8.78
CA LEU A 25 -5.84 4.45 9.46
C LEU A 25 -5.70 4.56 10.99
N GLN A 26 -4.73 3.86 11.59
CA GLN A 26 -4.42 3.96 13.03
C GLN A 26 -3.99 5.37 13.43
N HIS A 27 -3.33 6.09 12.53
CA HIS A 27 -2.84 7.46 12.77
C HIS A 27 -3.75 8.55 12.18
N GLY A 28 -4.93 8.20 11.65
CA GLY A 28 -5.86 9.17 11.06
C GLY A 28 -5.39 9.78 9.73
N VAL A 29 -4.36 9.20 9.10
CA VAL A 29 -3.88 9.61 7.79
C VAL A 29 -4.77 8.99 6.73
N ARG A 30 -5.33 9.81 5.83
CA ARG A 30 -6.28 9.36 4.80
C ARG A 30 -5.77 9.51 3.37
N VAL A 31 -4.70 10.27 3.15
CA VAL A 31 -4.16 10.57 1.82
C VAL A 31 -2.80 9.90 1.63
N LEU A 32 -2.65 9.13 0.56
CA LEU A 32 -1.41 8.53 0.12
C LEU A 32 -0.99 9.12 -1.23
N TYR A 33 0.21 9.68 -1.29
CA TYR A 33 0.82 10.04 -2.57
C TYR A 33 1.63 8.86 -3.09
N SER A 34 1.19 8.26 -4.19
CA SER A 34 1.85 7.11 -4.80
C SER A 34 1.47 6.96 -6.28
N ARG A 35 2.42 6.49 -7.08
CA ARG A 35 2.16 6.05 -8.46
C ARG A 35 1.59 4.63 -8.54
N ASP A 36 1.60 3.90 -7.42
CA ASP A 36 1.12 2.53 -7.38
C ASP A 36 -0.42 2.51 -7.34
N ARG A 37 -1.00 2.10 -8.47
CA ARG A 37 -2.45 1.96 -8.63
C ARG A 37 -3.03 0.85 -7.76
N GLY A 38 -2.20 -0.06 -7.24
CA GLY A 38 -2.58 -1.12 -6.32
C GLY A 38 -3.23 -0.61 -5.04
N PHE A 39 -2.92 0.61 -4.59
CA PHE A 39 -3.57 1.19 -3.41
C PHE A 39 -5.02 1.62 -3.62
N ARG A 40 -5.46 1.79 -4.88
CA ARG A 40 -6.84 2.19 -5.20
C ARG A 40 -7.89 1.16 -4.83
N ARG A 41 -7.48 -0.06 -4.47
CA ARG A 41 -8.37 -1.11 -3.94
C ARG A 41 -8.78 -0.89 -2.47
N PHE A 42 -8.16 0.08 -1.78
CA PHE A 42 -8.45 0.38 -0.39
C PHE A 42 -9.33 1.63 -0.29
N ASP A 43 -10.65 1.42 -0.29
CA ASP A 43 -11.67 2.51 -0.29
C ASP A 43 -11.60 3.47 0.91
N ARG A 44 -10.84 3.10 1.95
CA ARG A 44 -10.66 3.91 3.15
C ARG A 44 -9.54 4.96 3.01
N ILE A 45 -8.77 4.98 1.93
CA ILE A 45 -7.75 6.01 1.69
C ILE A 45 -7.92 6.63 0.30
N GLU A 46 -7.49 7.87 0.18
CA GLU A 46 -7.39 8.58 -1.09
C GLU A 46 -5.96 8.45 -1.63
N VAL A 47 -5.82 8.15 -2.92
CA VAL A 47 -4.52 7.91 -3.56
C VAL A 47 -4.30 8.94 -4.67
N HIS A 48 -3.31 9.81 -4.50
CA HIS A 48 -2.91 10.79 -5.51
C HIS A 48 -1.59 10.40 -6.17
N ASP A 49 -1.54 10.53 -7.49
CA ASP A 49 -0.29 10.47 -8.23
C ASP A 49 0.33 11.88 -8.25
N PRO A 50 1.50 12.11 -7.62
CA PRO A 50 2.11 13.44 -7.58
C PRO A 50 2.76 13.88 -8.91
N PHE A 51 2.80 13.01 -9.93
CA PHE A 51 3.41 13.28 -11.22
C PHE A 51 2.42 13.16 -12.40
N ALA A 52 1.13 13.05 -12.11
CA ALA A 52 0.06 13.02 -13.12
C ALA A 52 -0.30 14.43 -13.62
#